data_AF-A0A5V3E097-F1
#
_entry.id   AF-A0A5V3E097-F1
#
_cell.length_a   1.000
_cell.length_b   1.000
_cell.length_c   1.000
_cell.angle_alpha   90.00
_cell.angle_beta   90.00
_cell.angle_gamma   90.00
#
_symmetry.space_group_name_H-M   'P 1'
#
loop_
_entity.id
_entity.type
_entity.pdbx_description
1 polymer ?
#
loop_
_entity_poly.entity_id
_entity_poly.type
_entity_poly.pdbx_seq_one_letter_code
_entity_poly.pdbx_strand_id
1 'polypeptide(L)'
;MSFEDIREFFWPVLVELNSEEIRQDQEKLDNDILIIKNTDWTNESELALDEAKKLNELENQRRVGAESKAAIYLTAITALAPVLVSLVPGIISSGGNNAFVDFLSFAIFVYALSNLLRAALWAFNTLKVSASNRIDTIDLVRIWGGAGDAYKKNLIVENLCAVRKNRDGVNRKVTCIKMTHELLLRTFLAFVLLLLLQISMSFIPNISIANQVSSTTCNDKQDIVQHPVNIYRI
;
A
#
# COMPACT_ATOMS: atom_id res chain seq x y z
N MET A 1 4.99 -22.46 -8.70
CA MET A 1 5.21 -21.06 -8.32
C MET A 1 6.54 -20.65 -8.90
N SER A 2 6.53 -19.74 -9.88
CA SER A 2 7.73 -19.17 -10.51
C SER A 2 8.51 -18.33 -9.49
N PHE A 3 9.81 -18.11 -9.76
CA PHE A 3 10.59 -17.11 -9.06
C PHE A 3 9.96 -15.71 -9.19
N GLU A 4 9.26 -15.45 -10.30
CA GLU A 4 8.53 -14.21 -10.54
C GLU A 4 7.29 -14.08 -9.66
N ASP A 5 6.48 -15.14 -9.52
CA ASP A 5 5.34 -15.17 -8.59
C ASP A 5 5.80 -14.90 -7.14
N ILE A 6 6.93 -15.50 -6.73
CA ILE A 6 7.52 -15.31 -5.40
C ILE A 6 8.03 -13.87 -5.25
N ARG A 7 8.74 -13.36 -6.27
CA ARG A 7 9.21 -11.96 -6.30
C ARG A 7 8.03 -10.99 -6.22
N GLU A 8 6.93 -11.20 -6.92
CA GLU A 8 5.77 -10.31 -6.85
C GLU A 8 5.00 -10.45 -5.53
N PHE A 9 4.95 -11.65 -4.96
CA PHE A 9 4.34 -11.91 -3.66
C PHE A 9 5.10 -11.26 -2.49
N PHE A 10 6.43 -11.11 -2.57
CA PHE A 10 7.22 -10.45 -1.51
C PHE A 10 7.67 -9.02 -1.87
N TRP A 11 7.85 -8.72 -3.16
CA TRP A 11 8.54 -7.55 -3.67
C TRP A 11 8.06 -7.11 -5.08
N PRO A 12 6.82 -6.60 -5.20
CA PRO A 12 6.32 -6.12 -6.48
C PRO A 12 7.11 -4.87 -6.87
N VAL A 13 7.52 -4.81 -8.13
CA VAL A 13 8.28 -3.71 -8.73
C VAL A 13 7.49 -3.22 -9.92
N LEU A 14 7.28 -1.90 -10.01
CA LEU A 14 6.83 -1.32 -11.28
C LEU A 14 8.03 -1.33 -12.22
N VAL A 15 7.92 -2.09 -13.31
CA VAL A 15 8.86 -2.01 -14.42
C VAL A 15 8.65 -0.65 -15.09
N GLU A 16 9.70 0.16 -15.15
CA GLU A 16 9.67 1.39 -15.94
C GLU A 16 9.77 1.04 -17.42
N LEU A 17 9.03 1.75 -18.27
CA LEU A 17 9.05 1.53 -19.72
C LEU A 17 10.47 1.75 -20.25
N ASN A 18 10.92 0.87 -21.13
CA ASN A 18 12.21 1.03 -21.81
C ASN A 18 12.15 2.17 -22.85
N SER A 19 13.31 2.60 -23.36
CA SER A 19 13.38 3.75 -24.28
C SER A 19 12.57 3.60 -25.57
N GLU A 20 12.38 2.38 -26.06
CA GLU A 20 11.56 2.11 -27.25
C GLU A 20 10.06 2.08 -26.90
N GLU A 21 9.68 1.52 -25.76
CA GLU A 21 8.31 1.59 -25.25
C GLU A 21 7.86 3.04 -24.97
N ILE A 22 8.75 3.88 -24.42
CA ILE A 22 8.51 5.32 -24.24
C ILE A 22 8.29 6.01 -25.60
N ARG A 23 9.09 5.65 -26.62
CA ARG A 23 8.95 6.19 -27.97
C ARG A 23 7.60 5.81 -28.59
N GLN A 24 7.19 4.55 -28.43
CA GLN A 24 5.91 4.03 -28.92
C GLN A 24 4.70 4.66 -28.21
N ASP A 25 4.76 4.87 -26.89
CA ASP A 25 3.68 5.51 -26.14
C ASP A 25 3.54 7.01 -26.50
N GLN A 26 4.66 7.70 -26.74
CA GLN A 26 4.66 9.07 -27.25
C GLN A 26 4.09 9.15 -28.69
N GLU A 27 4.52 8.25 -29.59
CA GLU A 27 3.99 8.14 -30.96
C GLU A 27 2.47 7.87 -30.95
N LYS A 28 2.00 7.03 -30.03
CA LYS A 28 0.57 6.79 -29.81
C LYS A 28 -0.16 8.02 -29.28
N LEU A 29 0.39 8.74 -28.31
CA LEU A 29 -0.16 10.00 -27.81
C LEU A 29 -0.30 11.03 -28.94
N ASP A 30 0.72 11.22 -29.77
CA ASP A 30 0.68 12.18 -30.87
C ASP A 30 -0.34 11.78 -31.95
N ASN A 31 -0.45 10.49 -32.26
CA ASN A 31 -1.51 9.95 -33.13
C ASN A 31 -2.92 10.16 -32.56
N ASP A 32 -3.14 9.88 -31.26
CA ASP A 32 -4.43 10.12 -30.59
C ASP A 32 -4.83 11.61 -30.66
N ILE A 33 -3.87 12.53 -30.45
CA ILE A 33 -4.08 13.97 -30.54
C ILE A 33 -4.37 14.42 -31.98
N LEU A 34 -3.72 13.83 -32.97
CA LEU A 34 -3.98 14.09 -34.40
C LEU A 34 -5.38 13.65 -34.79
N ILE A 35 -5.83 12.48 -34.34
CA ILE A 35 -7.21 11.99 -34.54
C ILE A 35 -8.20 12.98 -33.91
N ILE A 36 -8.03 13.35 -32.63
CA ILE A 36 -8.91 14.31 -31.94
C ILE A 36 -9.05 15.63 -32.70
N LYS A 37 -7.95 16.16 -33.27
CA LYS A 37 -7.95 17.42 -34.02
C LYS A 37 -8.62 17.33 -35.39
N ASN A 38 -8.48 16.18 -36.07
CA ASN A 38 -8.95 15.98 -37.44
C ASN A 38 -10.39 15.46 -37.52
N THR A 39 -10.93 14.90 -36.43
CA THR A 39 -12.36 14.55 -36.33
C THR A 39 -13.26 15.77 -36.56
N ASP A 40 -14.35 15.56 -37.29
CA ASP A 40 -15.38 16.57 -37.45
C ASP A 40 -16.32 16.57 -36.24
N TRP A 41 -16.22 17.65 -35.45
CA TRP A 41 -17.03 17.89 -34.26
C TRP A 41 -18.21 18.85 -34.51
N THR A 42 -18.56 19.13 -35.77
CA THR A 42 -19.68 20.02 -36.10
C THR A 42 -21.04 19.36 -35.87
N ASN A 43 -21.17 18.07 -36.18
CA ASN A 43 -22.37 17.30 -35.89
C ASN A 43 -22.55 17.10 -34.38
N GLU A 44 -23.76 17.34 -33.86
CA GLU A 44 -24.12 17.25 -32.44
C GLU A 44 -23.11 17.92 -31.47
N SER A 45 -22.54 19.06 -31.89
CA SER A 45 -21.47 19.77 -31.17
C SER A 45 -21.77 20.16 -29.71
N GLU A 46 -23.04 20.18 -29.29
CA GLU A 46 -23.42 20.39 -27.89
C GLU A 46 -23.23 19.13 -27.04
N LEU A 47 -23.71 17.98 -27.51
CA LEU A 47 -23.52 16.68 -26.83
C LEU A 47 -22.03 16.32 -26.76
N ALA A 48 -21.30 16.52 -27.86
CA ALA A 48 -19.86 16.29 -27.91
C ALA A 48 -19.09 17.20 -26.93
N LEU A 49 -19.52 18.46 -26.76
CA LEU A 49 -18.91 19.40 -25.82
C LEU A 49 -19.17 19.03 -24.37
N ASP A 50 -20.38 18.58 -24.04
CA ASP A 50 -20.71 18.20 -22.66
C ASP A 50 -20.05 16.87 -22.26
N GLU A 51 -19.97 15.87 -23.15
CA GLU A 51 -19.16 14.68 -22.89
C GLU A 51 -17.65 14.99 -22.81
N ALA A 52 -17.12 15.92 -23.62
CA ALA A 52 -15.71 16.34 -23.52
C ALA A 52 -15.40 17.02 -22.16
N LYS A 53 -16.27 17.92 -21.68
CA LYS A 53 -16.15 18.52 -20.33
C LYS A 53 -16.23 17.45 -19.24
N LYS A 54 -17.19 16.53 -19.33
CA LYS A 54 -17.42 15.44 -18.38
C LYS A 54 -16.24 14.48 -18.31
N LEU A 55 -15.62 14.13 -19.45
CA LEU A 55 -14.38 13.35 -19.49
C LEU A 55 -13.22 14.08 -18.80
N ASN A 56 -13.09 15.39 -18.98
CA ASN A 56 -12.07 16.21 -18.34
C ASN A 56 -12.25 16.25 -16.81
N GLU A 57 -13.48 16.45 -16.35
CA GLU A 57 -13.78 16.43 -14.91
C GLU A 57 -13.61 15.03 -14.30
N LEU A 58 -14.03 13.96 -14.98
CA LEU A 58 -13.79 12.58 -14.52
C LEU A 58 -12.29 12.26 -14.41
N GLU A 59 -11.46 12.72 -15.34
CA GLU A 59 -10.01 12.52 -15.28
C GLU A 59 -9.37 13.32 -14.15
N ASN A 60 -9.84 14.56 -13.90
CA ASN A 60 -9.45 15.36 -12.75
C ASN A 60 -9.86 14.71 -11.42
N GLN A 61 -11.07 14.15 -11.33
CA GLN A 61 -11.54 13.39 -10.17
C GLN A 61 -10.71 12.12 -9.93
N ARG A 62 -10.29 11.40 -10.98
CA ARG A 62 -9.36 10.26 -10.86
C ARG A 62 -8.03 10.70 -10.24
N ARG A 63 -7.48 11.84 -10.66
CA ARG A 63 -6.24 12.42 -10.12
C ARG A 63 -6.39 12.81 -8.64
N VAL A 64 -7.40 13.61 -8.31
CA VAL A 64 -7.68 14.08 -6.94
C VAL A 64 -8.00 12.90 -6.01
N GLY A 65 -8.71 11.89 -6.51
CA GLY A 65 -8.99 10.66 -5.77
C GLY A 65 -7.73 9.84 -5.43
N ALA A 66 -6.73 9.80 -6.33
CA ALA A 66 -5.45 9.17 -6.04
C ALA A 66 -4.62 9.98 -5.03
N GLU A 67 -4.57 11.31 -5.18
CA GLU A 67 -3.87 12.23 -4.27
C GLU A 67 -4.47 12.22 -2.85
N SER A 68 -5.81 12.22 -2.73
CA SER A 68 -6.53 12.09 -1.46
C SER A 68 -6.23 10.77 -0.74
N LYS A 69 -6.29 9.64 -1.47
CA LYS A 69 -5.91 8.33 -0.92
C LYS A 69 -4.46 8.29 -0.46
N ALA A 70 -3.53 8.91 -1.19
CA ALA A 70 -2.13 8.98 -0.80
C ALA A 70 -1.93 9.76 0.51
N ALA A 71 -2.63 10.88 0.70
CA ALA A 71 -2.61 11.64 1.95
C ALA A 71 -3.17 10.82 3.14
N ILE A 72 -4.29 10.13 2.95
CA ILE A 72 -4.89 9.23 3.96
C ILE A 72 -3.90 8.13 4.36
N TYR A 73 -3.26 7.47 3.37
CA TYR A 73 -2.28 6.41 3.62
C TYR A 73 -1.01 6.94 4.28
N LEU A 74 -0.53 8.13 3.94
CA LEU A 74 0.62 8.73 4.60
C LEU A 74 0.34 9.06 6.08
N THR A 75 -0.87 9.52 6.41
CA THR A 75 -1.33 9.68 7.80
C THR A 75 -1.35 8.34 8.54
N ALA A 76 -1.88 7.28 7.91
CA ALA A 76 -1.90 5.94 8.50
C ALA A 76 -0.47 5.38 8.73
N ILE A 77 0.45 5.59 7.78
CA ILE A 77 1.87 5.24 7.92
C ILE A 77 2.51 5.98 9.10
N THR A 78 2.24 7.28 9.22
CA THR A 78 2.76 8.14 10.30
C THR A 78 2.25 7.69 11.67
N ALA A 79 1.00 7.23 11.76
CA ALA A 79 0.43 6.67 12.99
C ALA A 79 0.96 5.26 13.31
N LEU A 80 1.23 4.42 12.29
CA LEU A 80 1.67 3.04 12.46
C LEU A 80 3.17 2.92 12.76
N ALA A 81 4.01 3.84 12.28
CA ALA A 81 5.46 3.77 12.46
C ALA A 81 5.90 3.74 13.96
N PRO A 82 5.37 4.59 14.87
CA PRO A 82 5.70 4.49 16.29
C PRO A 82 5.25 3.17 16.93
N VAL A 83 4.10 2.62 16.50
CA VAL A 83 3.56 1.35 17.01
C VAL A 83 4.44 0.16 16.61
N LEU A 84 5.01 0.18 15.41
CA LEU A 84 6.03 -0.79 15.01
C LEU A 84 7.30 -0.64 15.85
N VAL A 85 7.80 0.59 16.03
CA VAL A 85 9.01 0.85 16.84
C VAL A 85 8.84 0.41 18.29
N SER A 86 7.65 0.54 18.90
CA SER A 86 7.41 0.07 20.27
C SER A 86 7.49 -1.44 20.46
N LEU A 87 7.45 -2.24 19.38
CA LEU A 87 7.62 -3.70 19.45
C LEU A 87 9.08 -4.15 19.49
N VAL A 88 10.05 -3.27 19.20
CA VAL A 88 11.49 -3.60 19.15
C VAL A 88 12.00 -4.24 20.45
N PRO A 89 11.67 -3.75 21.66
CA PRO A 89 12.11 -4.40 22.91
C PRO A 89 11.59 -5.83 23.07
N GLY A 90 10.41 -6.15 22.53
CA GLY A 90 9.84 -7.51 22.56
C GLY A 90 10.48 -8.48 21.57
N ILE A 91 11.30 -7.99 20.63
CA ILE A 91 12.06 -8.79 19.67
C ILE A 91 13.46 -9.10 20.21
N ILE A 92 14.09 -8.13 20.89
CA ILE A 92 15.46 -8.24 21.39
C ILE A 92 15.43 -8.77 22.84
N SER A 93 14.77 -9.90 23.06
CA SER A 93 14.60 -10.46 24.41
C SER A 93 15.95 -10.90 24.98
N SER A 94 16.29 -10.45 26.18
CA SER A 94 17.55 -10.81 26.84
C SER A 94 17.46 -12.20 27.50
N GLY A 95 17.58 -13.26 26.70
CA GLY A 95 17.97 -14.60 27.15
C GLY A 95 16.85 -15.58 27.54
N GLY A 96 15.57 -15.27 27.24
CA GLY A 96 14.44 -16.15 27.58
C GLY A 96 13.93 -17.05 26.45
N ASN A 97 14.11 -16.65 25.19
CA ASN A 97 13.50 -17.29 24.03
C ASN A 97 14.45 -18.25 23.30
N ASN A 98 13.88 -19.11 22.46
CA ASN A 98 14.64 -19.86 21.45
C ASN A 98 15.21 -18.89 20.41
N ALA A 99 16.52 -18.93 20.15
CA ALA A 99 17.19 -18.08 19.17
C ALA A 99 16.55 -18.10 17.76
N PHE A 100 15.93 -19.22 17.36
CA PHE A 100 15.16 -19.29 16.11
C PHE A 100 13.92 -18.37 16.10
N VAL A 101 13.24 -18.24 17.25
CA VAL A 101 12.04 -17.39 17.41
C VAL A 101 12.41 -15.91 17.41
N ASP A 102 13.50 -15.54 18.09
CA ASP A 102 13.98 -14.16 18.09
C ASP A 102 14.44 -13.75 16.68
N PHE A 103 15.17 -14.62 15.97
CA PHE A 103 15.53 -14.42 14.57
C PHE A 103 14.31 -14.29 13.65
N LEU A 104 13.30 -15.16 13.80
CA LEU A 104 12.08 -15.11 13.00
C LEU A 104 11.27 -13.83 13.28
N SER A 105 11.17 -13.43 14.55
CA SER A 105 10.52 -12.18 14.97
C SER A 105 11.22 -10.96 14.38
N PHE A 106 12.55 -10.94 14.42
CA PHE A 106 13.37 -9.90 13.80
C PHE A 106 13.20 -9.85 12.28
N ALA A 107 13.19 -11.00 11.60
CA ALA A 107 12.97 -11.08 10.16
C ALA A 107 11.58 -10.55 9.74
N ILE A 108 10.51 -10.92 10.47
CA ILE A 108 9.16 -10.42 10.23
C ILE A 108 9.09 -8.90 10.48
N PHE A 109 9.73 -8.39 11.52
CA PHE A 109 9.79 -6.96 11.81
C PHE A 109 10.52 -6.17 10.72
N VAL A 110 11.69 -6.62 10.28
CA VAL A 110 12.45 -5.99 9.18
C VAL A 110 11.64 -6.01 7.88
N TYR A 111 10.92 -7.11 7.61
CA TYR A 111 10.02 -7.20 6.47
C TYR A 111 8.83 -6.22 6.56
N ALA A 112 8.20 -6.10 7.72
CA ALA A 112 7.12 -5.13 7.96
C ALA A 112 7.61 -3.68 7.77
N LEU A 113 8.73 -3.32 8.42
CA LEU A 113 9.31 -1.98 8.34
C LEU A 113 9.74 -1.61 6.91
N SER A 114 10.33 -2.56 6.17
CA SER A 114 10.72 -2.38 4.77
C SER A 114 9.51 -2.12 3.86
N ASN A 115 8.41 -2.85 4.06
CA ASN A 115 7.19 -2.63 3.29
C ASN A 115 6.49 -1.31 3.67
N LEU A 116 6.52 -0.91 4.94
CA LEU A 116 6.00 0.38 5.40
C LEU A 116 6.74 1.54 4.72
N LEU A 117 8.07 1.51 4.73
CA LEU A 117 8.90 2.55 4.11
C LEU A 117 8.66 2.61 2.59
N ARG A 118 8.57 1.47 1.91
CA ARG A 118 8.24 1.42 0.48
C ARG A 118 6.84 1.96 0.20
N ALA A 119 5.85 1.64 1.03
CA ALA A 119 4.51 2.22 0.91
C ALA A 119 4.54 3.75 1.01
N ALA A 120 5.32 4.30 1.94
CA ALA A 120 5.50 5.74 2.08
C ALA A 120 6.11 6.38 0.82
N LEU A 121 7.16 5.76 0.26
CA LEU A 121 7.78 6.24 -0.98
C LEU A 121 6.80 6.23 -2.17
N TRP A 122 5.96 5.19 -2.30
CA TRP A 122 4.90 5.15 -3.32
C TRP A 122 3.77 6.17 -3.07
N ALA A 123 3.43 6.46 -1.81
CA ALA A 123 2.49 7.51 -1.45
C ALA A 123 3.04 8.90 -1.84
N PHE A 124 4.30 9.20 -1.51
CA PHE A 124 4.98 10.42 -1.94
C PHE A 124 5.07 10.53 -3.47
N ASN A 125 5.36 9.44 -4.19
CA ASN A 125 5.34 9.42 -5.65
C ASN A 125 3.95 9.68 -6.24
N THR A 126 2.87 9.37 -5.52
CA THR A 126 1.50 9.74 -5.91
C THR A 126 1.24 11.23 -5.72
N LEU A 127 1.73 11.82 -4.62
CA LEU A 127 1.59 13.24 -4.31
C LEU A 127 2.51 14.15 -5.11
N LYS A 128 3.58 13.61 -5.73
CA LYS A 128 4.54 14.37 -6.53
C LYS A 128 3.83 15.22 -7.58
N VAL A 129 4.26 16.48 -7.69
CA VAL A 129 3.77 17.42 -8.72
C VAL A 129 4.12 16.86 -10.10
N SER A 130 3.11 16.76 -10.95
CA SER A 130 3.22 16.38 -12.36
C SER A 130 2.58 17.46 -13.22
N ALA A 131 3.04 17.62 -14.45
CA ALA A 131 2.37 18.49 -15.41
C ALA A 131 0.88 18.09 -15.53
N SER A 132 0.01 19.09 -15.62
CA SER A 132 -1.40 18.92 -15.94
C SER A 132 -1.80 19.95 -17.00
N ASN A 133 -2.55 19.46 -17.98
CA ASN A 133 -3.10 20.23 -19.08
C ASN A 133 -4.54 20.59 -18.70
N ARG A 134 -4.90 21.86 -18.82
CA ARG A 134 -6.26 22.36 -18.64
C ARG A 134 -6.46 23.53 -19.60
N ILE A 135 -7.71 23.81 -19.94
CA ILE A 135 -8.05 25.07 -20.61
C ILE A 135 -7.94 26.18 -19.55
N ASP A 136 -7.08 27.16 -19.77
CA ASP A 136 -7.01 28.35 -18.91
C ASP A 136 -7.97 29.44 -19.39
N THR A 137 -8.21 30.42 -18.55
CA THR A 137 -8.96 31.66 -18.80
C THR A 137 -8.53 32.35 -20.10
N ILE A 138 -7.23 32.44 -20.38
CA ILE A 138 -6.68 33.04 -21.61
C ILE A 138 -7.00 32.18 -22.84
N ASP A 139 -6.94 30.85 -22.72
CA ASP A 139 -7.32 29.94 -23.80
C ASP A 139 -8.80 30.08 -24.13
N LEU A 140 -9.65 30.15 -23.11
CA LEU A 140 -11.08 30.35 -23.25
C LEU A 140 -11.41 31.67 -23.95
N VAL A 141 -10.80 32.79 -23.53
CA VAL A 141 -10.94 34.10 -24.19
C VAL A 141 -10.49 34.05 -25.65
N ARG A 142 -9.36 33.40 -25.95
CA ARG A 142 -8.86 33.22 -27.32
C ARG A 142 -9.81 32.39 -28.19
N ILE A 143 -10.39 31.32 -27.65
CA ILE A 143 -11.36 30.48 -28.36
C ILE A 143 -12.66 31.25 -28.63
N TRP A 144 -13.10 32.09 -27.69
CA TRP A 144 -14.33 32.89 -27.81
C TRP A 144 -14.17 34.12 -28.72
N GLY A 145 -12.97 34.70 -28.77
CA GLY A 145 -12.63 35.82 -29.66
C GLY A 145 -12.26 35.40 -31.08
N GLY A 146 -12.32 34.11 -31.42
CA GLY A 146 -12.14 33.61 -32.78
C GLY A 146 -13.31 33.96 -33.70
N ALA A 147 -13.07 33.96 -35.01
CA ALA A 147 -14.10 34.27 -36.00
C ALA A 147 -15.08 33.08 -36.21
N GLY A 148 -16.36 33.32 -35.95
CA GLY A 148 -17.47 32.41 -36.26
C GLY A 148 -17.80 31.37 -35.18
N ASP A 149 -18.80 30.53 -35.45
CA ASP A 149 -19.38 29.56 -34.49
C ASP A 149 -18.46 28.35 -34.15
N ALA A 150 -17.19 28.38 -34.57
CA ALA A 150 -16.22 27.31 -34.36
C ALA A 150 -15.78 27.13 -32.89
N TYR A 151 -16.20 28.02 -31.97
CA TYR A 151 -15.82 27.96 -30.56
C TYR A 151 -16.18 26.62 -29.90
N LYS A 152 -17.34 26.02 -30.22
CA LYS A 152 -17.74 24.70 -29.70
C LYS A 152 -16.75 23.61 -30.10
N LYS A 153 -16.40 23.52 -31.40
CA LYS A 153 -15.38 22.59 -31.93
C LYS A 153 -14.04 22.76 -31.21
N ASN A 154 -13.59 24.01 -31.06
CA ASN A 154 -12.30 24.29 -30.43
C ASN A 154 -12.28 23.89 -28.94
N LEU A 155 -13.38 24.14 -28.20
CA LEU A 155 -13.52 23.68 -26.81
C LEU A 155 -13.56 22.15 -26.68
N ILE A 156 -14.20 21.43 -27.61
CA ILE A 156 -14.18 19.96 -27.65
C ILE A 156 -12.74 19.47 -27.81
N VAL A 157 -12.04 19.95 -28.84
CA VAL A 157 -10.66 19.56 -29.16
C VAL A 157 -9.73 19.83 -27.98
N GLU A 158 -9.78 21.02 -27.37
CA GLU A 158 -8.90 21.34 -26.24
C GLU A 158 -9.20 20.52 -24.97
N ASN A 159 -10.48 20.25 -24.65
CA ASN A 159 -10.82 19.37 -23.53
C ASN A 159 -10.32 17.94 -23.76
N LEU A 160 -10.57 17.37 -24.94
CA LEU A 160 -10.13 16.01 -25.27
C LEU A 160 -8.60 15.89 -25.35
N CYS A 161 -7.92 16.91 -25.89
CA CYS A 161 -6.46 16.98 -25.87
C CYS A 161 -5.92 17.05 -24.44
N ALA A 162 -6.52 17.86 -23.57
CA ALA A 162 -6.13 17.96 -22.16
C ALA A 162 -6.31 16.63 -21.42
N VAL A 163 -7.47 15.97 -21.58
CA VAL A 163 -7.73 14.61 -21.05
C VAL A 163 -6.65 13.64 -21.50
N ARG A 164 -6.37 13.57 -22.80
CA ARG A 164 -5.46 12.58 -23.36
C ARG A 164 -4.03 12.77 -22.88
N LYS A 165 -3.54 14.02 -22.81
CA LYS A 165 -2.21 14.35 -22.28
C LYS A 165 -2.08 14.14 -20.77
N ASN A 166 -3.17 14.24 -20.01
CA ASN A 166 -3.16 14.02 -18.56
C ASN A 166 -3.18 12.54 -18.19
N ARG A 167 -3.81 11.71 -19.02
CA ARG A 167 -4.13 10.31 -18.73
C ARG A 167 -2.94 9.49 -18.22
N ASP A 168 -1.75 9.68 -18.78
CA ASP A 168 -0.59 8.85 -18.43
C ASP A 168 0.02 9.27 -17.09
N GLY A 169 0.04 10.58 -16.80
CA GLY A 169 0.39 11.11 -15.47
C GLY A 169 -0.60 10.70 -14.38
N VAL A 170 -1.91 10.69 -14.68
CA VAL A 170 -2.95 10.22 -13.77
C VAL A 170 -2.88 8.71 -13.58
N ASN A 171 -2.67 7.94 -14.65
CA ASN A 171 -2.45 6.49 -14.58
C ASN A 171 -1.23 6.16 -13.71
N ARG A 172 -0.11 6.87 -13.85
CA ARG A 172 1.06 6.73 -12.98
C ARG A 172 0.70 6.95 -11.51
N LYS A 173 -0.03 8.02 -11.17
CA LYS A 173 -0.52 8.28 -9.80
C LYS A 173 -1.44 7.16 -9.30
N VAL A 174 -2.37 6.67 -10.14
CA VAL A 174 -3.27 5.54 -9.81
C VAL A 174 -2.49 4.24 -9.59
N THR A 175 -1.42 3.98 -10.33
CA THR A 175 -0.56 2.80 -10.12
C THR A 175 0.27 2.92 -8.84
N CYS A 176 0.87 4.09 -8.57
CA CYS A 176 1.59 4.35 -7.30
C CYS A 176 0.70 4.14 -6.06
N ILE A 177 -0.57 4.58 -6.08
CA ILE A 177 -1.46 4.40 -4.93
C ILE A 177 -1.93 2.95 -4.76
N LYS A 178 -2.08 2.17 -5.84
CA LYS A 178 -2.30 0.71 -5.76
C LYS A 178 -1.10 0.01 -5.12
N MET A 179 0.12 0.36 -5.53
CA MET A 179 1.35 -0.18 -4.92
C MET A 179 1.45 0.15 -3.42
N THR A 180 1.07 1.37 -3.03
CA THR A 180 0.98 1.78 -1.62
C THR A 180 0.00 0.91 -0.85
N HIS A 181 -1.19 0.64 -1.41
CA HIS A 181 -2.22 -0.18 -0.78
C HIS A 181 -1.73 -1.61 -0.50
N GLU A 182 -1.15 -2.27 -1.52
CA GLU A 182 -0.63 -3.63 -1.40
C GLU A 182 0.49 -3.74 -0.37
N LEU A 183 1.42 -2.78 -0.34
CA LEU A 183 2.52 -2.75 0.63
C LEU A 183 2.03 -2.47 2.06
N LEU A 184 0.99 -1.64 2.22
CA LEU A 184 0.34 -1.44 3.52
C LEU A 184 -0.37 -2.70 4.01
N LEU A 185 -1.10 -3.41 3.15
CA LEU A 185 -1.76 -4.66 3.51
C LEU A 185 -0.74 -5.71 3.97
N ARG A 186 0.39 -5.84 3.25
CA ARG A 186 1.51 -6.74 3.62
C ARG A 186 2.17 -6.33 4.94
N THR A 187 2.34 -5.02 5.18
CA THR A 187 2.87 -4.49 6.44
C THR A 187 1.94 -4.84 7.61
N PHE A 188 0.63 -4.64 7.44
CA PHE A 188 -0.38 -4.97 8.43
C PHE A 188 -0.42 -6.47 8.74
N LEU A 189 -0.40 -7.33 7.72
CA LEU A 189 -0.34 -8.78 7.90
C LEU A 189 0.94 -9.22 8.64
N ALA A 190 2.11 -8.68 8.27
CA ALA A 190 3.37 -8.96 8.96
C ALA A 190 3.35 -8.49 10.42
N PHE A 191 2.77 -7.33 10.71
CA PHE A 191 2.55 -6.82 12.07
C PHE A 191 1.63 -7.73 12.90
N VAL A 192 0.51 -8.18 12.34
CA VAL A 192 -0.40 -9.13 13.01
C VAL A 192 0.30 -10.46 13.29
N LEU A 193 1.06 -11.00 12.33
CA LEU A 193 1.85 -12.23 12.52
C LEU A 193 2.92 -12.08 13.62
N LEU A 194 3.61 -10.93 13.67
CA LEU A 194 4.59 -10.62 14.72
C LEU A 194 3.92 -10.57 16.11
N LEU A 195 2.76 -9.93 16.23
CA LEU A 195 1.99 -9.89 17.48
C LEU A 195 1.54 -11.29 17.92
N LEU A 196 1.00 -12.11 17.00
CA LEU A 196 0.60 -13.48 17.31
C LEU A 196 1.79 -14.33 17.79
N LEU A 197 2.96 -14.16 17.18
CA LEU A 197 4.19 -14.83 17.60
C LEU A 197 4.60 -14.41 19.01
N GLN A 198 4.70 -13.10 19.30
CA GLN A 198 5.04 -12.57 20.63
C GLN A 198 4.04 -12.99 21.72
N ILE A 199 2.74 -12.95 21.41
CA ILE A 199 1.67 -13.43 22.29
C ILE A 199 1.86 -14.92 22.60
N SER A 200 2.05 -15.76 21.58
CA SER A 200 2.22 -17.21 21.77
C SER A 200 3.37 -17.55 22.72
N MET A 201 4.51 -16.84 22.59
CA MET A 201 5.68 -17.00 23.47
C MET A 201 5.43 -16.55 24.91
N SER A 202 4.51 -15.60 25.13
CA SER A 202 4.15 -15.13 26.47
C SER A 202 3.22 -16.11 27.21
N PHE A 203 2.47 -16.95 26.48
CA PHE A 203 1.56 -17.95 27.06
C PHE A 203 2.23 -19.32 27.32
N ILE A 204 3.22 -19.71 26.52
CA ILE A 204 3.89 -21.03 26.63
C ILE A 204 4.56 -21.29 28.01
N PRO A 205 5.32 -20.36 28.64
CA PRO A 205 5.97 -20.59 29.92
C PRO A 205 4.98 -20.94 31.05
N ASN A 206 3.81 -20.28 31.06
CA ASN A 206 2.81 -20.45 32.10
C ASN A 206 2.14 -21.84 32.10
N ILE A 207 1.98 -22.46 30.92
CA ILE A 207 1.41 -23.81 30.80
C ILE A 207 2.40 -24.87 31.29
N SER A 208 3.70 -24.70 31.02
CA SER A 208 4.74 -25.64 31.46
C SER A 208 4.83 -25.72 32.99
N ILE A 209 4.75 -24.57 33.68
CA ILE A 209 4.79 -24.50 35.15
C ILE A 209 3.53 -25.13 35.76
N ALA A 210 2.34 -24.86 35.21
CA ALA A 210 1.09 -25.46 35.69
C ALA A 210 1.12 -27.01 35.66
N ASN A 211 1.65 -27.58 34.57
CA ASN A 211 1.77 -29.04 34.42
C ASN A 211 2.81 -29.66 35.38
N GLN A 212 3.86 -28.93 35.77
CA GLN A 212 4.83 -29.40 36.77
C GLN A 212 4.26 -29.37 38.21
N VAL A 213 3.46 -28.35 38.56
CA VAL A 213 2.84 -28.27 39.89
C VAL A 213 1.82 -29.39 40.12
N SER A 214 1.02 -29.74 39.10
CA SER A 214 0.07 -30.86 39.18
C SER A 214 0.72 -32.25 39.20
N SER A 215 1.91 -32.42 38.64
CA SER A 215 2.62 -33.72 38.68
C SER A 215 3.39 -33.92 39.98
N THR A 216 3.94 -32.86 40.58
CA THR A 216 4.67 -32.94 41.86
C THR A 216 3.75 -33.25 43.05
N THR A 217 2.47 -32.86 42.99
CA THR A 217 1.50 -33.04 44.09
C THR A 217 0.84 -34.42 44.16
N CYS A 218 1.08 -35.31 43.20
CA CYS A 218 0.49 -36.66 43.17
C CYS A 218 1.36 -37.77 43.77
N ASN A 219 2.66 -37.54 44.01
CA ASN A 219 3.58 -38.59 44.48
C ASN A 219 3.71 -38.72 46.01
N ASP A 220 3.10 -37.82 46.79
CA ASP A 220 3.36 -37.70 48.24
C ASP A 220 2.30 -38.40 49.12
N LYS A 221 1.66 -39.46 48.58
CA LYS A 221 0.60 -40.23 49.26
C LYS A 221 0.67 -41.73 49.04
N GLN A 222 1.81 -42.36 49.37
CA GLN A 222 1.84 -43.76 49.77
C GLN A 222 3.17 -44.11 50.46
N ASP A 223 3.18 -44.07 51.79
CA ASP A 223 3.60 -45.22 52.61
C ASP A 223 3.26 -44.98 54.09
N ILE A 224 2.41 -45.85 54.64
CA ILE A 224 1.97 -45.87 56.05
C ILE A 224 2.21 -47.29 56.59
N VAL A 225 3.04 -47.45 57.61
CA VAL A 225 2.96 -48.61 58.53
C VAL A 225 3.28 -48.17 59.97
N GLN A 226 2.57 -48.76 60.94
CA GLN A 226 2.51 -48.35 62.35
C GLN A 226 3.46 -49.16 63.27
N HIS A 227 3.94 -48.51 64.34
CA HIS A 227 4.14 -48.95 65.75
C HIS A 227 4.19 -50.45 66.14
N PRO A 228 5.05 -50.86 67.12
CA PRO A 228 4.76 -50.61 68.55
C PRO A 228 5.94 -50.33 69.53
N VAL A 229 5.71 -49.38 70.45
CA VAL A 229 5.72 -49.51 71.95
C VAL A 229 6.43 -50.78 72.50
N ASN A 230 7.42 -50.78 73.41
CA ASN A 230 7.58 -50.04 74.70
C ASN A 230 8.99 -50.23 75.34
N ILE A 231 9.35 -49.41 76.36
CA ILE A 231 10.16 -49.74 77.59
C ILE A 231 11.41 -50.68 77.44
N TYR A 232 12.67 -50.37 77.83
CA TYR A 232 13.31 -49.28 78.64
C TYR A 232 14.83 -49.14 78.26
N ARG A 233 15.64 -48.40 79.05
CA ARG A 233 17.13 -48.33 78.96
C ARG A 233 17.81 -49.71 79.10
N ILE A 234 18.82 -50.01 78.26
CA ILE A 234 20.27 -49.71 78.46
C ILE A 234 20.89 -49.47 77.08
#